data_AF-A0A0F3R964-F1
#
_entry.id   AF-A0A0F3R964-F1
#
_cell.length_a   1.000
_cell.length_b   1.000
_cell.length_c   1.000
_cell.angle_alpha   90.00
_cell.angle_beta   90.00
_cell.angle_gamma   90.00
#
_symmetry.space_group_name_H-M   'P 1'
#
loop_
_entity.id
_entity.type
_entity.pdbx_description
1 polymer ?
#
loop_
_entity_poly.entity_id
_entity_poly.type
_entity_poly.pdbx_seq_one_letter_code
_entity_poly.pdbx_strand_id
1 'polypeptide(L)'
;MGKIVNLAKLCQEFFGETANNLSITTGFIKRQRKITGSAFLKAIVFGNMSDSNCSLDGMRNFLSEETIDISAQGLDFRFTEVAVKFMQSMYEQCLKLFRNTMPLDCNILQQFNSVKLLDSSHIILPANMADKV
;
A
#
# COMPACT_ATOMS: atom_id res chain seq x y z
N MET A 1 14.66 -7.13 -20.11
CA MET A 1 15.41 -6.14 -19.30
C MET A 1 14.61 -4.89 -18.92
N GLY A 2 13.90 -4.21 -19.84
CA GLY A 2 13.29 -2.89 -19.57
C GLY A 2 12.10 -2.82 -18.59
N LYS A 3 11.27 -3.87 -18.47
CA LYS A 3 10.08 -3.85 -17.59
C LYS A 3 10.43 -3.80 -16.09
N ILE A 4 11.47 -4.53 -15.68
CA ILE A 4 11.91 -4.57 -14.27
C ILE A 4 12.50 -3.22 -13.85
N VAL A 5 13.31 -2.61 -14.71
CA VAL A 5 13.91 -1.28 -14.46
C VAL A 5 12.82 -0.20 -14.33
N ASN A 6 11.78 -0.26 -15.16
CA ASN A 6 10.64 0.66 -15.07
C ASN A 6 9.85 0.49 -13.78
N LEU A 7 9.60 -0.75 -13.35
CA LEU A 7 8.93 -1.02 -12.08
C LEU A 7 9.74 -0.49 -10.89
N ALA A 8 11.05 -0.74 -10.87
CA ALA A 8 11.93 -0.25 -9.81
C ALA A 8 11.89 1.29 -9.71
N LYS A 9 11.98 1.98 -10.85
CA LYS A 9 11.87 3.45 -10.91
C LYS A 9 10.51 3.94 -10.40
N LEU A 10 9.43 3.29 -10.82
CA LEU A 10 8.08 3.64 -10.39
C LEU A 10 7.90 3.49 -8.86
N CYS A 11 8.40 2.38 -8.30
CA CYS A 11 8.37 2.16 -6.86
C CYS A 11 9.21 3.20 -6.11
N GLN A 12 10.40 3.54 -6.61
CA GLN A 12 11.25 4.58 -6.00
C GLN A 12 10.54 5.95 -5.98
N GLU A 13 9.89 6.33 -7.08
CA GLU A 13 9.14 7.59 -7.19
C GLU A 13 7.88 7.58 -6.31
N PHE A 14 7.16 6.45 -6.26
CA PHE A 14 5.96 6.28 -5.45
C PHE A 14 6.24 6.36 -3.95
N PHE A 15 7.22 5.60 -3.46
CA PHE A 15 7.61 5.61 -2.05
C PHE A 15 8.47 6.81 -1.67
N GLY A 16 8.98 7.57 -2.64
CA GLY A 16 9.82 8.75 -2.45
C GLY A 16 9.07 10.06 -2.64
N GLU A 17 9.24 10.68 -3.80
CA GLU A 17 8.74 12.02 -4.11
C GLU A 17 7.21 12.11 -4.06
N THR A 18 6.50 11.11 -4.60
CA THR A 18 5.03 11.07 -4.58
C THR A 18 4.49 11.11 -3.14
N ALA A 19 5.07 10.30 -2.26
CA ALA A 19 4.71 10.27 -0.84
C ALA A 19 5.00 11.59 -0.13
N ASN A 20 6.15 12.22 -0.40
CA ASN A 20 6.48 13.51 0.19
C ASN A 20 5.52 14.61 -0.28
N ASN A 21 5.21 14.68 -1.57
CA ASN A 21 4.30 15.68 -2.12
C ASN A 21 2.88 15.51 -1.58
N LEU A 22 2.35 14.29 -1.58
CA LEU A 22 1.02 14.02 -1.03
C LEU A 22 0.92 14.26 0.47
N SER A 23 2.00 14.03 1.22
CA SER A 23 2.01 14.33 2.65
C SER A 23 1.83 15.82 2.96
N ILE A 24 2.30 16.69 2.07
CA ILE A 24 2.14 18.15 2.20
C ILE A 24 0.73 18.55 1.79
N THR A 25 0.25 18.09 0.63
CA THR A 25 -1.07 18.49 0.10
C THR A 25 -2.23 17.99 0.96
N THR A 26 -2.10 16.83 1.58
CA THR A 26 -3.08 16.29 2.55
C THR A 26 -2.95 16.92 3.94
N GLY A 27 -1.90 17.71 4.18
CA GLY A 27 -1.64 18.39 5.45
C GLY A 27 -1.07 17.50 6.55
N PHE A 28 -0.65 16.26 6.23
CA PHE A 28 0.03 15.36 7.16
C PHE A 28 1.38 15.95 7.60
N ILE A 29 2.16 16.47 6.66
CA ILE A 29 3.36 17.25 6.92
C ILE A 29 3.06 18.74 6.74
N LYS A 30 2.94 19.47 7.86
CA LYS A 30 2.77 20.94 7.86
C LYS A 30 4.10 21.68 7.97
N ARG A 31 5.07 21.10 8.68
CA ARG A 31 6.44 21.57 8.77
C ARG A 31 7.35 20.35 8.78
N GLN A 32 8.26 20.29 7.83
CA GLN A 32 9.24 19.21 7.79
C GLN A 32 10.17 19.33 9.00
N ARG A 33 10.15 18.30 9.85
CA ARG A 33 11.05 18.18 11.00
C ARG A 33 11.82 16.87 10.85
N LYS A 34 11.59 15.90 11.74
CA LYS A 34 12.29 14.62 11.72
C LYS A 34 11.65 13.59 10.77
N ILE A 35 10.32 13.58 10.64
CA ILE A 35 9.60 12.59 9.84
C ILE A 35 9.13 13.18 8.51
N THR A 36 9.27 12.41 7.43
CA THR A 36 8.79 12.74 6.08
C THR A 36 7.61 11.85 5.71
N GLY A 37 6.83 12.25 4.69
CA GLY A 37 5.76 11.42 4.15
C GLY A 37 6.27 10.07 3.63
N SER A 38 7.39 10.10 2.92
CA SER A 38 8.09 8.91 2.42
C SER A 38 8.45 7.93 3.55
N ALA A 39 9.13 8.42 4.60
CA ALA A 39 9.57 7.57 5.69
C ALA A 39 8.39 6.95 6.46
N PHE A 40 7.34 7.74 6.72
CA PHE A 40 6.14 7.25 7.39
C PHE A 40 5.42 6.17 6.56
N LEU A 41 5.24 6.40 5.26
CA LEU A 41 4.62 5.43 4.36
C LEU A 41 5.41 4.12 4.32
N LYS A 42 6.73 4.19 4.15
CA LYS A 42 7.60 3.01 4.10
C LYS A 42 7.58 2.24 5.41
N ALA A 43 7.63 2.93 6.56
CA ALA A 43 7.56 2.27 7.87
C ALA A 43 6.27 1.48 8.05
N ILE A 44 5.12 2.05 7.63
CA ILE A 44 3.84 1.33 7.68
C ILE A 44 3.83 0.16 6.69
N VAL A 45 4.18 0.39 5.44
CA VAL A 45 4.03 -0.63 4.38
C VAL A 45 5.06 -1.75 4.55
N PHE A 46 6.34 -1.42 4.65
CA PHE A 46 7.42 -2.41 4.73
C PHE A 46 7.58 -3.03 6.12
N GLY A 47 7.24 -2.28 7.17
CA GLY A 47 7.11 -2.84 8.51
C GLY A 47 6.06 -3.95 8.53
N ASN A 48 4.87 -3.68 7.96
CA ASN A 48 3.79 -4.67 7.91
C ASN A 48 3.98 -5.77 6.85
N MET A 49 4.87 -5.56 5.88
CA MET A 49 5.25 -6.59 4.90
C MET A 49 6.16 -7.66 5.53
N SER A 50 7.01 -7.26 6.48
CA SER A 50 7.91 -8.17 7.20
C SER A 50 7.19 -8.88 8.35
N ASP A 51 6.29 -8.18 9.04
CA ASP A 51 5.46 -8.69 10.12
C ASP A 51 4.03 -8.16 9.97
N SER A 52 3.05 -9.04 9.73
CA SER A 52 1.64 -8.69 9.50
C SER A 52 0.98 -7.81 10.56
N ASN A 53 1.58 -7.68 11.75
CA ASN A 53 1.13 -6.79 12.80
C ASN A 53 2.32 -6.02 13.43
N CYS A 54 3.05 -5.29 12.58
CA CYS A 54 4.25 -4.57 12.98
C CYS A 54 3.96 -3.60 14.13
N SER A 55 4.65 -3.78 15.25
CA SER A 55 4.51 -2.91 16.42
C SER A 55 5.09 -1.51 16.17
N LEU A 56 4.73 -0.54 17.01
CA LEU A 56 5.32 0.81 16.97
C LEU A 56 6.85 0.78 17.11
N ASP A 57 7.38 -0.13 17.93
CA ASP A 57 8.83 -0.32 18.06
C ASP A 57 9.44 -0.93 16.79
N GLY A 58 8.73 -1.84 16.11
CA GLY A 58 9.13 -2.37 14.81
C GLY A 58 9.22 -1.26 13.75
N MET A 59 8.20 -0.41 13.66
CA MET A 59 8.19 0.75 12.76
C MET A 59 9.28 1.76 13.12
N ARG A 60 9.55 1.98 14.41
CA ARG A 60 10.64 2.86 14.86
C ARG A 60 12.01 2.30 14.45
N ASN A 61 12.23 1.01 14.58
CA ASN A 61 13.47 0.37 14.15
C ASN A 61 13.67 0.56 12.64
N PHE A 62 12.62 0.38 11.84
CA PHE A 62 12.66 0.69 10.40
C PHE A 62 13.03 2.16 10.13
N LEU A 63 12.41 3.11 10.84
CA LEU A 63 12.74 4.54 10.70
C LEU A 63 14.19 4.86 11.11
N SER A 64 14.74 4.15 12.08
CA SER A 64 16.13 4.33 12.51
C SER A 64 17.14 3.91 11.43
N GLU A 65 16.80 2.91 10.60
CA GLU A 65 17.60 2.52 9.43
C GLU A 65 17.64 3.64 8.37
N GLU A 66 16.57 4.44 8.26
CA GLU A 66 16.53 5.66 7.45
C GLU A 66 17.09 6.90 8.19
N THR A 67 17.82 6.71 9.30
CA THR A 67 18.42 7.78 10.15
C THR A 67 17.41 8.73 10.82
N ILE A 68 16.15 8.30 10.96
CA ILE A 68 15.09 9.08 11.61
C ILE A 68 14.94 8.63 13.07
N ASP A 69 15.40 9.48 13.97
CA ASP A 69 15.27 9.27 15.41
C ASP A 69 13.94 9.84 15.96
N ILE A 70 12.99 8.95 16.30
CA ILE A 70 11.70 9.29 16.89
C ILE A 70 11.37 8.34 18.06
N SER A 71 10.75 8.85 19.12
CA SER A 71 10.25 8.00 20.21
C SER A 71 9.00 7.24 19.77
N ALA A 72 8.72 6.09 20.42
CA ALA A 72 7.49 5.33 20.15
C ALA A 72 6.23 6.19 20.34
N GLN A 73 6.20 6.99 21.42
CA GLN A 73 5.12 7.96 21.67
C GLN A 73 5.05 9.06 20.60
N GLY A 74 6.19 9.54 20.11
CA GLY A 74 6.25 10.54 19.04
C GLY A 74 5.73 10.00 17.71
N LEU A 75 5.93 8.70 17.45
CA LEU A 75 5.38 8.00 16.30
C LEU A 75 3.88 7.73 16.47
N ASP A 76 3.44 7.31 17.66
CA ASP A 76 2.04 7.10 18.00
C ASP A 76 1.19 8.35 17.72
N PHE A 77 1.69 9.53 18.10
CA PHE A 77 1.05 10.81 17.79
C PHE A 77 0.95 11.16 16.30
N ARG A 78 1.53 10.37 15.40
CA ARG A 78 1.35 10.52 13.95
C ARG A 78 0.13 9.78 13.42
N PHE A 79 -0.42 8.82 14.16
CA PHE A 79 -1.64 8.11 13.80
C PHE A 79 -2.87 8.98 14.07
N THR A 80 -3.15 9.87 13.13
CA THR A 80 -4.24 10.85 13.20
C THR A 80 -5.16 10.70 12.00
N GLU A 81 -6.35 11.31 12.06
CA GLU A 81 -7.25 11.37 10.89
C GLU A 81 -6.59 11.94 9.64
N VAL A 82 -5.66 12.89 9.82
CA VAL A 82 -4.91 13.48 8.70
C VAL A 82 -3.94 12.45 8.09
N ALA A 83 -3.32 11.60 8.92
CA ALA A 83 -2.49 10.50 8.43
C ALA A 83 -3.32 9.46 7.67
N VAL A 84 -4.56 9.18 8.10
CA VAL A 84 -5.49 8.32 7.36
C VAL A 84 -5.80 8.90 5.99
N LYS A 85 -6.10 10.22 5.90
CA LYS A 85 -6.31 10.91 4.62
C LYS A 85 -5.08 10.83 3.71
N PHE A 86 -3.89 11.00 4.27
CA PHE A 86 -2.63 10.81 3.54
C PHE A 86 -2.50 9.39 2.97
N MET A 87 -2.72 8.37 3.81
CA MET A 87 -2.64 6.96 3.38
C MET A 87 -3.70 6.63 2.32
N GLN A 88 -4.91 7.18 2.45
CA GLN A 88 -5.96 7.04 1.43
C GLN A 88 -5.53 7.64 0.10
N SER A 89 -4.97 8.86 0.07
CA SER A 89 -4.47 9.47 -1.16
C SER A 89 -3.31 8.67 -1.78
N MET A 90 -2.41 8.11 -0.96
CA MET A 90 -1.36 7.21 -1.45
C MET A 90 -1.94 5.93 -2.07
N TYR A 91 -2.98 5.36 -1.46
CA TYR A 91 -3.67 4.18 -1.98
C TYR A 91 -4.38 4.49 -3.31
N GLU A 92 -5.03 5.64 -3.44
CA GLU A 92 -5.62 6.08 -4.71
C GLU A 92 -4.59 6.25 -5.82
N GLN A 93 -3.39 6.75 -5.51
CA GLN A 93 -2.30 6.81 -6.49
C GLN A 93 -1.79 5.41 -6.85
N CYS A 94 -1.69 4.50 -5.90
CA CYS A 94 -1.35 3.10 -6.14
C CYS A 94 -2.31 2.48 -7.16
N LEU A 95 -3.62 2.64 -6.97
CA LEU A 95 -4.64 2.12 -7.88
C LEU A 95 -4.53 2.70 -9.30
N LYS A 96 -4.09 3.95 -9.46
CA LYS A 96 -3.86 4.56 -10.78
C LYS A 96 -2.57 4.04 -11.43
N LEU A 97 -1.48 3.97 -10.67
CA LEU A 97 -0.16 3.60 -11.15
C LEU A 97 -0.06 2.12 -11.51
N PHE A 98 -0.62 1.26 -10.66
CA PHE A 98 -0.61 -0.19 -10.84
C PHE A 98 -1.89 -0.71 -11.49
N ARG A 99 -2.71 0.18 -12.07
CA ARG A 99 -3.82 -0.23 -12.92
C ARG A 99 -3.23 -1.11 -14.02
N ASN A 100 -3.68 -2.36 -14.08
CA ASN A 100 -3.26 -3.27 -15.12
C ASN A 100 -3.86 -2.78 -16.44
N THR A 101 -3.10 -2.00 -17.21
CA THR A 101 -3.50 -1.50 -18.52
C THR A 101 -3.18 -2.50 -19.62
N MET A 102 -2.92 -3.78 -19.29
CA MET A 102 -2.83 -4.82 -20.29
C MET A 102 -4.17 -4.84 -21.01
N PRO A 103 -4.25 -4.37 -22.27
CA PRO A 103 -5.47 -4.49 -23.03
C PRO A 103 -5.67 -5.99 -23.21
N LEU A 104 -6.61 -6.58 -22.49
CA LEU A 104 -7.05 -7.91 -22.86
C LEU A 104 -7.85 -7.72 -24.14
N ASP A 105 -7.40 -8.41 -25.19
CA ASP A 105 -8.24 -8.58 -26.35
C ASP A 105 -9.47 -9.42 -25.95
N CYS A 106 -10.56 -8.72 -25.65
CA CYS A 106 -11.82 -9.31 -25.27
C CYS A 106 -12.69 -9.67 -26.47
N ASN A 107 -12.13 -9.78 -27.69
CA ASN A 107 -12.88 -10.21 -28.88
C ASN A 107 -13.60 -11.55 -28.65
N ILE A 108 -12.99 -12.48 -27.90
CA ILE A 108 -13.63 -13.75 -27.53
C ILE A 108 -14.89 -13.57 -26.67
N LEU A 109 -15.02 -12.45 -25.95
CA LEU A 109 -16.19 -12.17 -25.12
C LEU A 109 -17.38 -11.65 -25.94
N GLN A 110 -17.16 -11.14 -27.16
CA GLN A 110 -18.20 -10.59 -28.02
C GLN A 110 -19.21 -11.64 -28.51
N GLN A 111 -18.84 -12.93 -28.48
CA GLN A 111 -19.75 -14.02 -28.87
C GLN A 111 -20.83 -14.32 -27.82
N PHE A 112 -20.70 -13.81 -26.60
CA PHE A 112 -21.64 -14.05 -25.51
C PHE A 112 -22.62 -12.88 -25.35
N ASN A 113 -23.91 -13.16 -25.20
CA ASN A 113 -24.93 -12.14 -24.95
C ASN A 113 -24.73 -11.40 -23.60
N SER A 114 -24.01 -12.00 -22.66
CA SER A 114 -23.63 -11.36 -21.39
C SER A 114 -22.42 -12.07 -20.77
N VAL A 115 -21.50 -11.30 -20.15
CA VAL A 115 -20.41 -11.83 -19.32
C VAL A 115 -20.68 -11.44 -17.88
N LYS A 116 -20.78 -12.43 -16.99
CA LYS A 116 -20.99 -12.23 -15.55
C LYS A 116 -19.70 -12.60 -14.82
N LEU A 117 -19.06 -11.61 -14.21
CA LEU A 117 -17.94 -11.87 -13.31
C LEU A 117 -18.50 -12.25 -11.95
N LEU A 118 -18.27 -13.49 -11.53
CA LEU A 118 -18.57 -13.93 -10.17
C LEU A 118 -17.30 -13.77 -9.34
N ASP A 119 -17.33 -12.91 -8.33
CA ASP A 119 -16.25 -12.84 -7.35
C ASP A 119 -16.49 -13.91 -6.28
N SER A 120 -15.83 -15.06 -6.42
CA SER A 120 -15.91 -16.14 -5.44
C SER A 120 -14.68 -16.12 -4.54
N SER A 121 -14.76 -15.44 -3.40
CA SER A 121 -13.68 -15.44 -2.40
C SER A 121 -13.70 -16.67 -1.48
N HIS A 122 -14.70 -17.55 -1.57
CA HIS A 122 -14.73 -18.82 -0.85
C HIS A 122 -15.75 -19.80 -1.47
N ILE A 123 -15.33 -21.05 -1.70
CA ILE A 123 -16.24 -22.19 -1.80
C ILE A 123 -15.94 -23.06 -0.58
N ILE A 124 -16.77 -22.95 0.46
CA ILE A 124 -16.70 -23.88 1.59
C ILE A 124 -17.33 -25.19 1.12
N LEU A 125 -16.63 -26.31 1.33
CA LEU A 125 -17.16 -27.63 1.01
C LEU A 125 -18.45 -27.85 1.84
N PRO A 126 -19.57 -28.27 1.24
CA PRO A 126 -20.77 -28.62 1.99
C PRO A 126 -20.44 -29.58 3.14
N ALA A 127 -21.08 -29.40 4.30
CA ALA A 127 -20.75 -30.15 5.52
C ALA A 127 -20.81 -31.69 5.35
N ASN A 128 -21.59 -32.18 4.38
CA ASN A 128 -21.69 -33.61 4.05
C ASN A 128 -20.51 -34.16 3.22
N MET A 129 -19.55 -33.32 2.82
CA MET A 129 -18.35 -33.68 2.08
C MET A 129 -17.07 -33.51 2.92
N ALA A 130 -17.17 -33.08 4.18
CA ALA A 130 -16.03 -33.04 5.09
C ALA A 130 -15.54 -34.47 5.40
N ASP A 131 -14.23 -34.64 5.53
CA ASP A 131 -13.66 -35.92 5.95
C ASP A 131 -14.28 -36.36 7.28
N LYS A 132 -14.77 -37.60 7.30
CA LYS A 132 -15.29 -38.21 8.52
C LYS A 132 -14.12 -38.47 9.46
N VAL A 133 -14.02 -37.69 10.52
CA VAL A 133 -13.17 -37.97 11.69
C VAL A 133 -13.63 -39.27 12.36
#